data_AF-T0ZE40-F1
#
_entry.id   AF-T0ZE40-F1
#
_cell.length_a   1.000
_cell.length_b   1.000
_cell.length_c   1.000
_cell.angle_alpha   90.00
_cell.angle_beta   90.00
_cell.angle_gamma   90.00
#
_symmetry.space_group_name_H-M   'P 1'
#
loop_
_entity.id
_entity.type
_entity.pdbx_description
1 polymer ?
#
loop_
_entity_poly.entity_id
_entity_poly.type
_entity_poly.pdbx_seq_one_letter_code
_entity_poly.pdbx_strand_id
1 'polypeptide(L)'
;MFLLDTNVISELRKAGDGKADANVVAWLSGVDSTSVYLSAITLMEIELGILRIERRDPAQGARLRTWMDQHILPEFAERTLPLDTAVALRSASLHVPDPRPEHDVFIAATALTHGL
;
A
#
# COMPACT_ATOMS: atom_id res chain seq x y z
N MET A 1 -15.08 -4.28 0.48
CA MET A 1 -13.95 -3.76 -0.32
C MET A 1 -12.97 -3.15 0.67
N PHE A 2 -11.68 -3.19 0.38
CA PHE A 2 -10.63 -2.78 1.31
C PHE A 2 -9.55 -1.96 0.60
N LEU A 3 -9.05 -0.91 1.26
CA LEU A 3 -7.82 -0.22 0.87
C LEU A 3 -6.68 -0.74 1.76
N LEU A 4 -5.66 -1.39 1.19
CA LEU A 4 -4.54 -1.86 1.98
C LEU A 4 -3.51 -0.77 2.18
N ASP A 5 -3.01 -0.70 3.40
CA ASP A 5 -1.86 0.09 3.78
C ASP A 5 -0.54 -0.66 3.49
N THR A 6 0.57 0.07 3.48
CA THR A 6 1.92 -0.41 3.14
C THR A 6 2.36 -1.58 4.02
N ASN A 7 1.96 -1.59 5.29
CA ASN A 7 2.29 -2.68 6.23
C ASN A 7 1.65 -4.02 5.81
N VAL A 8 0.37 -4.04 5.44
CA VAL A 8 -0.37 -5.25 5.08
C VAL A 8 0.12 -5.82 3.74
N ILE A 9 0.28 -4.96 2.73
CA ILE A 9 0.80 -5.42 1.43
C ILE A 9 2.25 -5.91 1.54
N SER A 10 3.04 -5.35 2.46
CA SER A 10 4.40 -5.83 2.74
C SER A 10 4.42 -7.22 3.40
N GLU A 11 3.37 -7.61 4.12
CA GLU A 11 3.22 -8.96 4.67
C GLU A 11 2.94 -9.99 3.58
N LEU A 12 2.17 -9.66 2.53
CA LEU A 12 1.92 -10.57 1.40
C LEU A 12 3.21 -11.06 0.74
N ARG A 13 4.20 -10.18 0.60
CA ARG A 13 5.52 -10.56 0.12
C ARG A 13 6.17 -11.63 1.01
N LYS A 14 6.07 -11.47 2.33
CA LYS A 14 6.65 -12.40 3.31
C LYS A 14 5.91 -13.74 3.35
N ALA A 15 4.68 -13.80 2.85
CA ALA A 15 3.87 -15.02 2.86
C ALA A 15 4.50 -16.11 1.99
N GLY A 16 5.05 -15.74 0.82
CA GLY A 16 5.79 -16.65 -0.06
C GLY A 16 7.05 -17.24 0.60
N ASP A 17 7.62 -16.53 1.57
CA ASP A 17 8.80 -16.96 2.34
C ASP A 17 8.42 -17.68 3.66
N GLY A 18 7.12 -17.87 3.94
CA GLY A 18 6.62 -18.44 5.19
C GLY A 18 6.84 -17.58 6.44
N LYS A 19 7.08 -16.27 6.24
CA LYS A 19 7.44 -15.31 7.31
C LYS A 19 6.37 -14.24 7.58
N ALA A 20 5.25 -14.29 6.88
CA ALA A 20 4.16 -13.37 7.10
C ALA A 20 3.44 -13.66 8.42
N ASP A 21 2.82 -12.63 9.00
CA ASP A 21 1.90 -12.81 10.12
C ASP A 21 0.73 -13.73 9.73
N ALA A 22 0.51 -14.78 10.53
CA ALA A 22 -0.49 -15.80 10.24
C ALA A 22 -1.93 -15.25 10.20
N ASN A 23 -2.24 -14.21 10.98
CA ASN A 23 -3.56 -13.61 10.99
C ASN A 23 -3.81 -12.78 9.73
N VAL A 24 -2.77 -12.09 9.23
CA VAL A 24 -2.85 -11.35 7.96
C VAL A 24 -3.08 -12.29 6.79
N VAL A 25 -2.33 -13.40 6.74
CA VAL A 25 -2.52 -14.44 5.71
C VAL A 25 -3.91 -15.07 5.78
N ALA A 26 -4.38 -15.42 6.98
CA ALA A 26 -5.70 -16.00 7.17
C ALA A 26 -6.82 -15.06 6.73
N TRP A 27 -6.72 -13.77 7.09
CA TRP A 27 -7.69 -12.75 6.66
C TRP A 27 -7.68 -12.58 5.14
N LEU A 28 -6.51 -12.39 4.52
CA LEU A 28 -6.38 -12.21 3.06
C LEU A 28 -6.88 -13.43 2.27
N SER A 29 -6.71 -14.64 2.81
CA SER A 29 -7.23 -15.87 2.18
C SER A 29 -8.76 -15.94 2.12
N GLY A 30 -9.45 -15.17 2.97
CA GLY A 30 -10.91 -15.08 2.99
C GLY A 30 -11.47 -13.87 2.23
N VAL A 31 -10.62 -12.99 1.69
CA VAL A 31 -11.02 -11.78 0.97
C VAL A 31 -10.94 -12.03 -0.53
N ASP A 32 -11.98 -11.65 -1.27
CA ASP A 32 -11.93 -11.65 -2.74
C ASP A 32 -10.84 -10.67 -3.19
N SER A 33 -9.85 -11.17 -3.94
CA SER A 33 -8.73 -10.35 -4.40
C SER A 33 -9.21 -9.13 -5.14
N THR A 34 -10.28 -9.21 -5.93
CA THR A 34 -10.84 -8.10 -6.72
C THR A 34 -11.45 -6.98 -5.87
N SER A 35 -11.73 -7.27 -4.59
CA SER A 35 -12.28 -6.30 -3.63
C SER A 35 -11.21 -5.50 -2.89
N VAL A 36 -9.93 -5.70 -3.22
CA VAL A 36 -8.78 -5.09 -2.58
C VAL A 36 -8.17 -4.02 -3.49
N TYR A 37 -7.81 -2.88 -2.91
CA TYR A 37 -7.28 -1.71 -3.59
C TYR A 37 -6.01 -1.21 -2.90
N LEU A 38 -5.21 -0.42 -3.62
CA LEU A 38 -4.07 0.33 -3.07
C LEU A 38 -4.25 1.83 -3.30
N SER A 39 -3.69 2.64 -2.41
CA SER A 39 -3.49 4.07 -2.70
C SER A 39 -2.21 4.25 -3.51
N ALA A 40 -2.17 5.23 -4.40
CA ALA A 40 -0.93 5.66 -5.04
C ALA A 40 0.15 6.06 -4.00
N ILE A 41 -0.25 6.50 -2.81
CA ILE A 41 0.66 6.79 -1.69
C ILE A 41 1.30 5.51 -1.16
N THR A 42 0.55 4.43 -1.03
CA THR A 42 1.09 3.11 -0.67
C THR A 42 2.15 2.63 -1.66
N LEU A 43 1.92 2.81 -2.97
CA LEU A 43 2.93 2.48 -3.98
C LEU A 43 4.19 3.34 -3.85
N MET A 44 4.03 4.64 -3.59
CA MET A 44 5.16 5.55 -3.34
C MET A 44 5.96 5.12 -2.11
N GLU A 45 5.31 4.71 -1.02
CA GLU A 45 6.00 4.26 0.19
C GLU A 45 6.80 2.97 -0.05
N ILE A 46 6.21 2.02 -0.79
CA ILE A 46 6.90 0.82 -1.22
C ILE A 46 8.14 1.20 -2.04
N GLU A 47 7.97 2.03 -3.07
CA GLU A 47 9.05 2.45 -3.97
C GLU A 47 10.20 3.13 -3.20
N LEU A 48 9.87 4.04 -2.28
CA LEU A 48 10.86 4.67 -1.39
C LEU A 48 11.61 3.63 -0.55
N GLY A 49 10.90 2.61 -0.04
CA GLY A 49 11.50 1.48 0.66
C GLY A 49 12.49 0.70 -0.22
N ILE A 50 12.10 0.40 -1.46
CA ILE A 50 12.95 -0.31 -2.43
C ILE A 50 14.21 0.49 -2.73
N LEU A 51 14.09 1.76 -3.11
CA LEU A 51 15.22 2.63 -3.44
C LEU A 51 16.21 2.76 -2.27
N ARG A 52 15.70 2.83 -1.03
CA ARG A 52 16.53 2.87 0.18
C ARG A 52 17.32 1.58 0.38
N ILE A 53 16.70 0.42 0.11
CA ILE A 53 17.37 -0.88 0.21
C ILE A 53 18.35 -1.07 -0.94
N GLU A 54 18.00 -0.75 -2.18
CA GLU A 54 18.91 -0.82 -3.35
C GLU A 54 20.22 -0.07 -3.09
N ARG A 55 20.16 1.09 -2.42
CA ARG A 55 21.35 1.86 -2.02
C ARG A 55 22.25 1.13 -1.00
N ARG A 56 21.67 0.32 -0.11
CA ARG A 56 22.39 -0.32 1.01
C ARG A 56 22.76 -1.78 0.72
N ASP A 57 21.90 -2.51 0.04
CA ASP A 57 22.02 -3.91 -0.36
C ASP A 57 21.41 -4.08 -1.78
N PRO A 58 22.24 -3.98 -2.84
CA PRO A 58 21.76 -4.08 -4.21
C PRO A 58 21.11 -5.42 -4.54
N ALA A 59 21.55 -6.52 -3.91
CA ALA A 59 21.00 -7.85 -4.18
C ALA A 59 19.59 -8.00 -3.58
N GLN A 60 19.39 -7.52 -2.35
CA GLN A 60 18.06 -7.47 -1.75
C GLN A 60 17.15 -6.47 -2.48
N GLY A 61 17.69 -5.31 -2.87
CA GLY A 61 16.99 -4.30 -3.64
C GLY A 61 16.44 -4.84 -4.97
N ALA A 62 17.27 -5.57 -5.74
CA ALA A 62 16.84 -6.18 -6.99
C ALA A 62 15.68 -7.18 -6.83
N ARG A 63 15.64 -7.92 -5.71
CA ARG A 63 14.52 -8.84 -5.40
C ARG A 63 13.23 -8.06 -5.11
N LEU A 64 13.33 -6.96 -4.36
CA LEU A 64 12.19 -6.09 -4.06
C LEU A 64 11.67 -5.39 -5.32
N ARG A 65 12.59 -4.91 -6.17
CA ARG A 65 12.27 -4.34 -7.48
C ARG A 65 11.48 -5.31 -8.34
N THR A 66 11.98 -6.54 -8.46
CA THR A 66 11.31 -7.62 -9.20
C THR A 66 9.91 -7.89 -8.64
N TRP A 67 9.75 -7.90 -7.32
CA TRP A 67 8.44 -8.06 -6.69
C TRP A 67 7.48 -6.90 -7.02
N MET A 68 7.94 -5.66 -6.97
CA MET A 68 7.13 -4.48 -7.34
C MET A 68 6.69 -4.54 -8.80
N ASP A 69 7.64 -4.75 -9.71
CA ASP A 69 7.41 -4.65 -11.16
C ASP A 69 6.61 -5.84 -11.71
N GLN A 70 6.81 -7.04 -11.17
CA GLN A 70 6.20 -8.26 -11.70
C GLN A 70 4.94 -8.71 -10.95
N HIS A 71 4.71 -8.22 -9.73
CA HIS A 71 3.58 -8.65 -8.91
C HIS A 71 2.68 -7.48 -8.51
N ILE A 72 3.21 -6.47 -7.82
CA ILE A 72 2.38 -5.39 -7.27
C ILE A 72 1.79 -4.51 -8.37
N LEU A 73 2.61 -3.97 -9.26
CA LEU A 73 2.13 -3.07 -10.31
C LEU A 73 1.13 -3.76 -11.26
N PRO A 74 1.37 -5.01 -11.75
CA PRO A 74 0.39 -5.70 -12.59
C PRO A 74 -0.91 -6.06 -11.85
N GLU A 75 -0.84 -6.56 -10.62
CA GLU A 75 -2.02 -6.99 -9.85
C GLU A 75 -2.97 -5.82 -9.55
N PHE A 76 -2.41 -4.64 -9.25
CA PHE A 76 -3.16 -3.46 -8.84
C PHE A 76 -3.26 -2.38 -9.92
N ALA A 77 -2.95 -2.68 -11.18
CA ALA A 77 -2.96 -1.71 -12.28
C ALA A 77 -4.29 -0.95 -12.39
N GLU A 78 -5.41 -1.66 -12.32
CA GLU A 78 -6.77 -1.11 -12.39
C GLU A 78 -7.39 -0.81 -11.02
N ARG A 79 -6.64 -1.03 -9.93
CA ARG A 79 -7.12 -0.94 -8.53
C ARG A 79 -6.22 -0.09 -7.65
N THR A 80 -5.42 0.76 -8.28
CA THR A 80 -4.66 1.81 -7.60
C THR A 80 -5.44 3.11 -7.67
N LEU A 81 -5.82 3.63 -6.51
CA LEU A 81 -6.58 4.86 -6.38
C LEU A 81 -5.63 6.07 -6.32
N PRO A 82 -5.86 7.11 -7.14
CA PRO A 82 -4.99 8.28 -7.17
C PRO A 82 -5.19 9.19 -5.96
N LEU A 83 -4.18 10.00 -5.65
CA LEU A 83 -4.37 11.21 -4.86
C LEU A 83 -4.82 12.32 -5.82
N ASP A 84 -6.14 12.43 -5.99
CA ASP A 84 -6.75 13.48 -6.81
C ASP A 84 -7.21 14.67 -5.97
N THR A 85 -7.88 15.64 -6.61
CA THR A 85 -8.38 16.85 -5.92
C THR A 85 -9.37 16.52 -4.80
N ALA A 86 -10.22 15.51 -4.96
CA ALA A 86 -11.21 15.15 -3.94
C ALA A 86 -10.52 14.55 -2.71
N VAL A 87 -9.56 13.65 -2.94
CA VAL A 87 -8.73 13.06 -1.87
C VAL A 87 -7.93 14.15 -1.15
N ALA A 88 -7.27 15.06 -1.89
CA ALA A 88 -6.47 16.14 -1.30
C ALA A 88 -7.29 17.10 -0.43
N LEU A 89 -8.49 17.49 -0.88
CA LEU A 89 -9.37 18.36 -0.09
C LEU A 89 -9.92 17.63 1.14
N ARG A 90 -10.26 16.33 1.01
CA ARG A 90 -10.72 15.54 2.13
C ARG A 90 -9.64 15.33 3.18
N SER A 91 -8.39 15.13 2.75
CA SER A 91 -7.25 14.91 3.64
C SER A 91 -6.98 16.12 4.53
N ALA A 92 -7.14 17.35 4.02
CA ALA A 92 -6.99 18.57 4.79
C ALA A 92 -7.89 18.60 6.04
N SER A 93 -9.14 18.11 5.93
CA SER A 93 -10.07 18.04 7.06
C SER A 93 -9.63 17.08 8.17
N LEU A 94 -8.82 16.06 7.84
CA LEU A 94 -8.33 15.06 8.78
C LEU A 94 -7.13 15.54 9.60
N HIS A 95 -6.51 16.66 9.22
CA HIS A 95 -5.41 17.29 9.97
C HIS A 95 -5.89 18.29 11.04
N VAL A 96 -7.21 18.51 11.16
CA VAL A 96 -7.78 19.53 12.05
C VAL A 96 -8.75 18.87 13.05
N PRO A 97 -8.67 19.20 14.35
CA PRO A 97 -7.76 20.17 14.97
C PRO A 97 -6.33 19.66 15.18
N ASP A 98 -6.13 18.33 15.13
CA ASP A 98 -4.87 17.69 15.47
C ASP A 98 -4.15 17.18 14.21
N PRO A 99 -2.96 17.71 13.88
CA PRO A 99 -2.18 17.23 12.75
C PRO A 99 -1.79 15.75 12.90
N ARG A 100 -2.01 14.99 11.84
CA ARG A 100 -1.65 13.57 11.71
C ARG A 100 -0.55 13.39 10.66
N PRO A 101 0.16 12.23 10.63
CA PRO A 101 1.14 11.93 9.59
C PRO A 101 0.52 12.05 8.19
N GLU A 102 1.21 12.74 7.29
CA GLU A 102 0.66 13.14 6.00
C GLU A 102 0.28 11.95 5.11
N HIS A 103 1.14 10.93 5.01
CA HIS A 103 0.86 9.74 4.21
C HIS A 103 -0.34 8.94 4.74
N ASP A 104 -0.40 8.70 6.06
CA ASP A 104 -1.53 8.02 6.70
C ASP A 104 -2.85 8.76 6.41
N VAL A 105 -2.81 10.10 6.47
CA VAL A 105 -3.97 10.95 6.17
C VAL A 105 -4.36 10.86 4.71
N PHE A 106 -3.42 10.83 3.77
CA PHE A 106 -3.75 10.62 2.37
C PHE A 106 -4.38 9.27 2.12
N ILE A 107 -3.84 8.19 2.68
CA ILE A 107 -4.40 6.84 2.57
C ILE A 107 -5.82 6.80 3.17
N ALA A 108 -6.02 7.37 4.35
CA ALA A 108 -7.33 7.47 4.99
C ALA A 108 -8.32 8.31 4.15
N ALA A 109 -7.88 9.44 3.62
CA ALA A 109 -8.70 10.29 2.77
C ALA A 109 -9.09 9.59 1.46
N THR A 110 -8.18 8.80 0.87
CA THR A 110 -8.49 7.92 -0.27
C THR A 110 -9.60 6.94 0.11
N ALA A 111 -9.44 6.19 1.21
CA ALA A 111 -10.44 5.20 1.62
C ALA A 111 -11.81 5.84 1.82
N LEU A 112 -11.85 6.93 2.58
CA LEU A 112 -13.07 7.66 2.89
C LEU A 112 -13.75 8.24 1.64
N THR A 113 -12.98 8.71 0.64
CA THR A 113 -13.49 9.25 -0.63
C THR A 113 -14.16 8.17 -1.48
N HIS A 114 -13.63 6.94 -1.44
CA HIS A 114 -14.12 5.83 -2.24
C HIS A 114 -15.05 4.87 -1.48
N GLY A 115 -15.36 5.15 -0.20
CA GLY A 115 -16.25 4.32 0.63
C GLY A 115 -15.64 2.97 1.00
N LEU A 116 -14.32 2.94 1.20
CA LEU A 116 -13.52 1.78 1.58
C LEU A 116 -13.16 1.77 3.07
#